data_AF-A0A6A8MH21-F1
#
_entry.id   AF-A0A6A8MH21-F1
#
_cell.length_a   1.000
_cell.length_b   1.000
_cell.length_c   1.000
_cell.angle_alpha   90.00
_cell.angle_beta   90.00
_cell.angle_gamma   90.00
#
_symmetry.space_group_name_H-M   'P 1'
#
loop_
_entity.id
_entity.type
_entity.pdbx_description
1 polymer ?
#
loop_
_entity_poly.entity_id
_entity_poly.type
_entity_poly.pdbx_seq_one_letter_code
_entity_poly.pdbx_strand_id
1 'polypeptide(L)'
;MTKYSSELKVQVASDYLNGRGSYKGLSKKYNINPSLIRTWVNIAELNGLESLKVKRTKRKYSVDFKLDVVSYYLKSDEGVRRVAARFNINPSQVYSWTKKFQQDGPESLLPVKKGRPAKMPKKSKKTAKVKRNKRTETLTDKQKYEAILQEKDAKIKELELELIIGKKSGRPVSELSNRQKTQIACDIRADHPEFQLKQLFKALNLNRKTYYDNLKRIAKKDKYAEVKELIKDIYYNEGQGTYGYRPMWAALRDKGVKLAMETVRKLMRSIGLKTELYHKRTAKYSSYKGTVGKVADNILQQHFDEERPYHVLHTDITEYILTNGKKVYISPVVDEASLEILACTASYSPNTDLVLGMLDELETKLPAYSHPVIHSDQGIQYQSKAYQARLEDMGLVQSMSRKGNCYDNAPGETIFNLMKREKLNRVRLHSLEEAQQALKNYIYWFNNIRRSNKLNYTTPVKYRDRVMATI
;
A
#
# COMPACT_ATOMS: atom_id res chain seq x y z
N MET A 1 11.41 -34.27 -31.53
CA MET A 1 10.46 -35.02 -30.67
C MET A 1 9.80 -34.08 -29.67
N THR A 2 8.48 -34.13 -29.51
CA THR A 2 7.76 -33.35 -28.50
C THR A 2 7.90 -34.01 -27.12
N LYS A 3 8.24 -33.24 -26.07
CA LYS A 3 8.46 -33.74 -24.69
C LYS A 3 7.27 -34.50 -24.07
N TYR A 4 6.04 -34.24 -24.54
CA TYR A 4 4.81 -34.89 -24.07
C TYR A 4 3.96 -35.33 -25.26
N SER A 5 3.42 -36.54 -25.22
CA SER A 5 2.54 -37.10 -26.26
C SER A 5 1.20 -36.35 -26.34
N SER A 6 0.49 -36.46 -27.46
CA SER A 6 -0.81 -35.79 -27.63
C SER A 6 -1.86 -36.37 -26.68
N GLU A 7 -1.80 -37.68 -26.48
CA GLU A 7 -2.70 -38.47 -25.64
C GLU A 7 -2.56 -38.04 -24.17
N LEU A 8 -1.33 -37.87 -23.69
CA LEU A 8 -1.07 -37.40 -22.32
C LEU A 8 -1.59 -35.98 -22.08
N LYS A 9 -1.46 -35.08 -23.06
CA LYS A 9 -2.00 -33.71 -22.94
C LYS A 9 -3.51 -33.69 -22.84
N VAL A 10 -4.18 -34.49 -23.68
CA VAL A 10 -5.64 -34.63 -23.69
C VAL A 10 -6.11 -35.21 -22.36
N GLN A 11 -5.44 -36.25 -21.85
CA GLN A 11 -5.76 -36.87 -20.57
C GLN A 11 -5.64 -35.87 -19.40
N VAL A 12 -4.53 -35.13 -19.33
CA VAL A 12 -4.28 -34.15 -18.26
C VAL A 12 -5.28 -32.99 -18.30
N ALA A 13 -5.62 -32.49 -19.49
CA ALA A 13 -6.63 -31.45 -19.64
C ALA A 13 -8.04 -31.95 -19.31
N SER A 14 -8.39 -33.16 -19.74
CA SER A 14 -9.68 -33.80 -19.44
C SER A 14 -9.85 -34.06 -17.94
N ASP A 15 -8.81 -34.54 -17.24
CA ASP A 15 -8.87 -34.75 -15.79
C ASP A 15 -9.13 -33.43 -15.03
N TYR A 16 -8.58 -32.30 -15.50
CA TYR A 16 -8.88 -30.99 -14.92
C TYR A 16 -10.32 -30.54 -15.21
N LEU A 17 -10.77 -30.65 -16.46
CA LEU A 17 -12.10 -30.20 -16.90
C LEU A 17 -13.24 -31.02 -16.26
N ASN A 18 -12.99 -32.30 -15.97
CA ASN A 18 -13.93 -33.16 -15.26
C ASN A 18 -13.82 -33.06 -13.73
N GLY A 19 -13.09 -32.07 -13.19
CA GLY A 19 -12.99 -31.83 -11.75
C GLY A 19 -12.16 -32.86 -10.96
N ARG A 20 -11.39 -33.73 -11.63
CA ARG A 20 -10.62 -34.83 -10.99
C ARG A 20 -9.31 -34.38 -10.34
N GLY A 21 -9.02 -33.08 -10.29
CA GLY A 21 -7.89 -32.54 -9.54
C GLY A 21 -7.58 -31.07 -9.81
N SER A 22 -6.93 -30.41 -8.85
CA SER A 22 -6.41 -29.04 -9.02
C SER A 22 -5.11 -29.02 -9.83
N TYR A 23 -4.70 -27.86 -10.37
CA TYR A 23 -3.42 -27.73 -11.08
C TYR A 23 -2.21 -28.25 -10.28
N LYS A 24 -2.22 -28.05 -8.95
CA LYS A 24 -1.15 -28.53 -8.05
C LYS A 24 -1.23 -30.06 -7.86
N GLY A 25 -2.44 -30.62 -7.81
CA GLY A 25 -2.67 -32.06 -7.74
C GLY A 25 -2.22 -32.78 -9.02
N LEU A 26 -2.63 -32.27 -10.18
CA LEU A 26 -2.25 -32.83 -11.48
C LEU A 26 -0.75 -32.68 -11.76
N SER A 27 -0.13 -31.59 -11.32
CA SER A 27 1.31 -31.40 -11.41
C SER A 27 2.10 -32.49 -10.67
N LYS A 28 1.67 -32.85 -9.45
CA LYS A 28 2.26 -33.95 -8.69
C LYS A 28 1.98 -35.31 -9.34
N LYS A 29 0.74 -35.56 -9.75
CA LYS A 29 0.30 -36.84 -10.35
C LYS A 29 1.06 -37.18 -11.63
N TYR A 30 1.28 -36.20 -12.51
CA TYR A 30 1.90 -36.43 -13.83
C TYR A 30 3.36 -35.96 -13.91
N ASN A 31 3.91 -35.37 -12.84
CA ASN A 31 5.24 -34.75 -12.83
C ASN A 31 5.44 -33.69 -13.95
N ILE A 32 4.43 -32.83 -14.13
CA ILE A 32 4.40 -31.79 -15.17
C ILE A 32 4.31 -30.42 -14.50
N ASN A 33 5.02 -29.43 -15.04
CA ASN A 33 4.99 -28.06 -14.53
C ASN A 33 3.53 -27.51 -14.55
N PRO A 34 3.02 -26.95 -13.43
CA PRO A 34 1.64 -26.44 -13.36
C PRO A 34 1.31 -25.38 -14.42
N SER A 35 2.31 -24.59 -14.85
CA SER A 35 2.14 -23.58 -15.90
C SER A 35 1.86 -24.18 -17.27
N LEU A 36 2.43 -25.37 -17.54
CA LEU A 36 2.19 -26.10 -18.78
C LEU A 36 0.80 -26.73 -18.79
N ILE A 37 0.38 -27.30 -17.64
CA ILE A 37 -0.98 -27.82 -17.44
C ILE A 37 -2.03 -26.72 -17.68
N ARG A 38 -1.84 -25.53 -17.09
CA ARG A 38 -2.73 -24.37 -17.33
C ARG A 38 -2.82 -24.00 -18.81
N THR A 39 -1.72 -24.12 -19.55
CA THR A 39 -1.72 -23.81 -20.98
C THR A 39 -2.55 -24.82 -21.76
N TRP A 40 -2.43 -26.12 -21.46
CA TRP A 40 -3.24 -27.15 -22.12
C TRP A 40 -4.72 -27.05 -21.77
N VAL A 41 -5.04 -26.76 -20.51
CA VAL A 41 -6.42 -26.54 -20.06
C VAL A 41 -7.04 -25.35 -20.77
N ASN A 42 -6.40 -24.19 -20.81
CA ASN A 42 -6.95 -23.01 -21.51
C ASN A 42 -7.18 -23.27 -23.01
N ILE A 43 -6.29 -24.03 -23.65
CA ILE A 43 -6.43 -24.42 -25.06
C ILE A 43 -7.64 -25.36 -25.24
N ALA A 44 -7.80 -26.34 -24.34
CA ALA A 44 -8.92 -27.27 -24.37
C ALA A 44 -10.27 -26.61 -24.04
N GLU A 45 -10.31 -25.67 -23.09
CA GLU A 45 -11.51 -24.91 -22.74
C GLU A 45 -12.05 -24.08 -23.91
N LEU A 46 -11.15 -23.44 -24.67
CA LEU A 46 -11.54 -22.50 -25.74
C LEU A 46 -11.69 -23.15 -27.11
N ASN A 47 -10.91 -24.20 -27.41
CA ASN A 47 -10.87 -24.81 -28.75
C ASN A 47 -11.18 -26.32 -28.75
N GLY A 48 -11.56 -26.89 -27.61
CA GLY A 48 -11.80 -28.32 -27.44
C GLY A 48 -10.52 -29.16 -27.29
N LEU A 49 -10.66 -30.38 -26.77
CA LEU A 49 -9.53 -31.30 -26.48
C LEU A 49 -8.72 -31.68 -27.73
N GLU A 50 -9.36 -31.74 -28.89
CA GLU A 50 -8.73 -32.06 -30.18
C GLU A 50 -7.63 -31.06 -30.58
N SER A 51 -7.71 -29.82 -30.07
CA SER A 51 -6.71 -28.79 -30.33
C SER A 51 -5.33 -29.07 -29.71
N LEU A 52 -5.24 -30.02 -28.78
CA LEU A 52 -3.98 -30.45 -28.14
C LEU A 52 -3.18 -31.46 -28.98
N LYS A 53 -3.77 -32.02 -30.04
CA LYS A 53 -3.09 -32.94 -30.96
C LYS A 53 -2.01 -32.21 -31.77
N VAL A 54 -0.84 -32.82 -31.86
CA VAL A 54 0.32 -32.23 -32.58
C VAL A 54 0.03 -32.16 -34.08
N LYS A 55 -0.04 -30.94 -34.63
CA LYS A 55 -0.05 -30.72 -36.09
C LYS A 55 1.38 -30.62 -36.62
N ARG A 56 1.74 -31.43 -37.62
CA ARG A 56 3.09 -31.48 -38.23
C ARG A 56 3.33 -30.45 -39.34
N THR A 57 2.54 -29.38 -39.40
CA THR A 57 2.66 -28.34 -40.43
C THR A 57 3.33 -27.08 -39.88
N LYS A 58 4.27 -26.51 -40.66
CA LYS A 58 4.93 -25.25 -40.32
C LYS A 58 3.96 -24.09 -40.56
N ARG A 59 3.30 -23.61 -39.51
CA ARG A 59 2.37 -22.47 -39.59
C ARG A 59 3.13 -21.18 -39.94
N LYS A 60 2.74 -20.53 -41.04
CA LYS A 60 3.12 -19.15 -41.37
C LYS A 60 1.94 -18.25 -40.99
N TYR A 61 2.23 -17.15 -40.30
CA TYR A 61 1.21 -16.16 -39.91
C TYR A 61 1.36 -14.92 -40.78
N SER A 62 0.25 -14.45 -41.37
CA SER A 62 0.20 -13.18 -42.09
C SER A 62 0.48 -12.01 -41.13
N VAL A 63 0.77 -10.84 -41.70
CA VAL A 63 0.98 -9.62 -40.90
C VAL A 63 -0.32 -9.20 -40.23
N ASP A 64 -1.43 -9.26 -40.97
CA ASP A 64 -2.77 -8.94 -40.46
C ASP A 64 -3.15 -9.83 -39.27
N PHE A 65 -2.89 -11.14 -39.36
CA PHE A 65 -3.15 -12.06 -38.24
C PHE A 65 -2.34 -11.69 -36.99
N LYS A 66 -1.07 -11.27 -37.16
CA LYS A 66 -0.25 -10.83 -36.01
C LYS A 66 -0.78 -9.53 -35.42
N LEU A 67 -1.22 -8.59 -36.27
CA LEU A 67 -1.81 -7.33 -35.83
C LEU A 67 -3.12 -7.57 -35.08
N ASP A 68 -3.96 -8.49 -35.53
CA ASP A 68 -5.20 -8.86 -34.86
C ASP A 68 -4.94 -9.43 -33.46
N VAL A 69 -3.95 -10.33 -33.33
CA VAL A 69 -3.54 -10.89 -32.03
C VAL A 69 -3.06 -9.80 -31.08
N VAL A 70 -2.21 -8.88 -31.55
CA VAL A 70 -1.66 -7.79 -30.73
C VAL A 70 -2.74 -6.79 -30.36
N SER A 71 -3.58 -6.39 -31.31
CA SER A 71 -4.71 -5.49 -31.12
C SER A 71 -5.70 -6.07 -30.10
N TYR A 72 -6.03 -7.35 -30.21
CA TYR A 72 -6.88 -8.04 -29.25
C TYR A 72 -6.26 -8.09 -27.86
N TYR A 73 -4.97 -8.44 -27.74
CA TYR A 73 -4.29 -8.47 -26.44
C TYR A 73 -4.22 -7.09 -25.76
N LEU A 74 -4.02 -6.01 -26.53
CA LEU A 74 -3.97 -4.66 -25.98
C LEU A 74 -5.34 -4.09 -25.61
N LYS A 75 -6.42 -4.58 -26.22
CA LYS A 75 -7.80 -4.11 -25.99
C LYS A 75 -8.57 -4.96 -24.98
N SER A 76 -8.15 -6.19 -24.72
CA SER A 76 -8.82 -7.10 -23.80
C SER A 76 -8.11 -7.16 -22.44
N ASP A 77 -8.87 -7.39 -21.38
CA ASP A 77 -8.34 -7.69 -20.04
C ASP A 77 -7.93 -9.18 -19.89
N GLU A 78 -7.81 -9.91 -21.01
CA GLU A 78 -7.43 -11.32 -21.00
C GLU A 78 -5.90 -11.49 -20.87
N GLY A 79 -5.46 -12.31 -19.92
CA GLY A 79 -4.04 -12.63 -19.78
C GLY A 79 -3.46 -13.36 -21.00
N VAL A 80 -2.15 -13.19 -21.25
CA VAL A 80 -1.40 -13.71 -22.42
C VAL A 80 -1.73 -15.17 -22.78
N ARG A 81 -1.89 -16.05 -21.78
CA ARG A 81 -2.17 -17.49 -22.00
C ARG A 81 -3.56 -17.75 -22.55
N ARG A 82 -4.56 -16.94 -22.18
CA ARG A 82 -5.94 -17.06 -22.65
C ARG A 82 -6.06 -16.52 -24.08
N VAL A 83 -5.40 -15.40 -24.36
CA VAL A 83 -5.27 -14.88 -25.74
C VAL A 83 -4.53 -15.87 -26.64
N ALA A 84 -3.41 -16.43 -26.18
CA ALA A 84 -2.67 -17.43 -26.95
C ALA A 84 -3.52 -18.67 -27.25
N ALA A 85 -4.32 -19.13 -26.28
CA ALA A 85 -5.27 -20.20 -26.49
C ALA A 85 -6.35 -19.82 -27.52
N ARG A 86 -6.97 -18.64 -27.40
CA ARG A 86 -7.99 -18.14 -28.35
C ARG A 86 -7.51 -18.13 -29.81
N PHE A 87 -6.27 -17.67 -30.05
CA PHE A 87 -5.69 -17.64 -31.40
C PHE A 87 -4.93 -18.93 -31.79
N ASN A 88 -4.94 -19.94 -30.90
CA ASN A 88 -4.22 -21.20 -31.07
C ASN A 88 -2.72 -21.02 -31.44
N ILE A 89 -2.04 -20.13 -30.73
CA ILE A 89 -0.62 -19.81 -30.91
C ILE A 89 0.15 -20.00 -29.60
N ASN A 90 1.49 -19.98 -29.66
CA ASN A 90 2.30 -20.09 -28.44
C ASN A 90 2.20 -18.79 -27.62
N PRO A 91 2.05 -18.83 -26.28
CA PRO A 91 2.11 -17.64 -25.42
C PRO A 91 3.35 -16.76 -25.64
N SER A 92 4.50 -17.36 -25.99
CA SER A 92 5.71 -16.60 -26.30
C SER A 92 5.58 -15.77 -27.59
N GLN A 93 4.74 -16.20 -28.53
CA GLN A 93 4.48 -15.47 -29.79
C GLN A 93 3.67 -14.21 -29.50
N VAL A 94 2.59 -14.31 -28.70
CA VAL A 94 1.80 -13.15 -28.24
C VAL A 94 2.73 -12.13 -27.56
N TYR A 95 3.58 -12.59 -26.63
CA TYR A 95 4.53 -11.72 -25.96
C TYR A 95 5.53 -11.08 -26.94
N SER A 96 6.13 -11.88 -27.83
CA SER A 96 7.15 -11.39 -28.76
C SER A 96 6.60 -10.41 -29.80
N TRP A 97 5.37 -10.62 -30.30
CA TRP A 97 4.75 -9.75 -31.29
C TRP A 97 4.28 -8.46 -30.64
N THR A 98 3.67 -8.55 -29.45
CA THR A 98 3.25 -7.35 -28.69
C THR A 98 4.45 -6.49 -28.33
N LYS A 99 5.54 -7.11 -27.86
CA LYS A 99 6.77 -6.38 -27.51
C LYS A 99 7.36 -5.66 -28.73
N LYS A 100 7.46 -6.34 -29.88
CA LYS A 100 7.96 -5.72 -31.12
C LYS A 100 7.06 -4.58 -31.59
N PHE A 101 5.74 -4.79 -31.55
CA PHE A 101 4.77 -3.77 -31.92
C PHE A 101 4.84 -2.53 -31.01
N GLN A 102 5.02 -2.71 -29.69
CA GLN A 102 5.17 -1.60 -28.74
C GLN A 102 6.50 -0.85 -28.89
N GLN A 103 7.57 -1.52 -29.31
CA GLN A 103 8.90 -0.93 -29.46
C GLN A 103 9.06 -0.18 -30.79
N ASP A 104 8.66 -0.81 -31.89
CA ASP A 104 9.02 -0.38 -33.25
C ASP A 104 7.79 -0.18 -34.16
N GLY A 105 6.58 -0.24 -33.60
CA GLY A 105 5.31 -0.01 -34.34
C GLY A 105 4.86 -1.18 -35.23
N PRO A 106 3.80 -1.00 -36.05
CA PRO A 106 3.21 -2.06 -36.88
C PRO A 106 4.16 -2.62 -37.95
N GLU A 107 5.08 -1.81 -38.47
CA GLU A 107 6.05 -2.20 -39.51
C GLU A 107 7.01 -3.30 -39.01
N SER A 108 7.24 -3.38 -37.70
CA SER A 108 8.12 -4.37 -37.06
C SER A 108 7.62 -5.82 -37.17
N LEU A 109 6.36 -6.04 -37.55
CA LEU A 109 5.76 -7.36 -37.73
C LEU A 109 5.94 -7.93 -39.14
N LEU A 110 6.50 -7.13 -40.05
CA LEU A 110 6.81 -7.53 -41.43
C LEU A 110 7.90 -8.63 -41.46
N PRO A 111 7.81 -9.60 -42.39
CA PRO A 111 8.82 -10.63 -42.54
C PRO A 111 10.14 -10.04 -43.03
N VAL A 112 11.16 -10.03 -42.16
CA VAL A 112 12.52 -9.65 -42.54
C VAL A 112 13.15 -10.77 -43.37
N LYS A 113 13.66 -10.45 -44.59
CA LYS A 113 14.45 -11.39 -45.38
C LYS A 113 15.73 -11.76 -44.60
N LYS A 114 15.86 -13.01 -44.17
CA LYS A 114 17.10 -13.52 -43.58
C LYS A 114 18.08 -13.91 -44.69
N GLY A 115 19.21 -13.21 -44.77
CA GLY A 115 20.35 -13.53 -45.63
C GLY A 115 21.65 -12.97 -45.04
N ARG A 116 22.79 -13.61 -45.36
CA ARG A 116 24.15 -13.16 -45.00
C ARG A 116 24.45 -11.85 -45.74
N PRO A 117 25.03 -10.82 -45.11
CA PRO A 117 25.34 -9.57 -45.81
C PRO A 117 26.38 -9.82 -46.91
N ALA A 118 26.10 -9.34 -48.13
CA ALA A 118 27.03 -9.39 -49.25
C ALA A 118 28.16 -8.38 -49.03
N LYS A 119 29.42 -8.84 -49.18
CA LYS A 119 30.60 -7.96 -49.20
C LYS A 119 30.71 -7.27 -50.56
N MET A 120 30.82 -5.94 -50.50
CA MET A 120 31.14 -4.97 -51.56
C MET A 120 30.05 -4.64 -52.60
N PRO A 121 29.89 -3.34 -52.96
CA PRO A 121 29.06 -2.93 -54.08
C PRO A 121 29.86 -2.96 -55.38
N LYS A 122 29.45 -3.77 -56.36
CA LYS A 122 29.87 -3.61 -57.76
C LYS A 122 28.91 -2.67 -58.48
N LYS A 123 29.48 -1.60 -59.04
CA LYS A 123 28.84 -0.67 -59.98
C LYS A 123 28.24 -1.43 -61.17
N SER A 124 27.05 -1.04 -61.60
CA SER A 124 26.67 -1.14 -63.00
C SER A 124 26.02 0.16 -63.46
N LYS A 125 26.60 0.75 -64.51
CA LYS A 125 26.01 1.82 -65.32
C LYS A 125 25.07 1.18 -66.34
N LYS A 126 23.93 1.84 -66.62
CA LYS A 126 23.36 2.10 -67.96
C LYS A 126 22.04 2.86 -67.77
N THR A 127 22.09 4.19 -67.88
CA THR A 127 21.65 5.01 -69.04
C THR A 127 20.15 4.92 -69.36
N ALA A 128 19.42 5.96 -68.98
CA ALA A 128 18.21 6.39 -69.67
C ALA A 128 18.32 7.90 -69.93
N LYS A 129 18.17 8.28 -71.21
CA LYS A 129 18.33 9.63 -71.74
C LYS A 129 17.29 10.59 -71.17
N VAL A 130 17.77 11.78 -70.86
CA VAL A 130 17.04 13.01 -70.56
C VAL A 130 16.11 13.39 -71.73
N LYS A 131 14.86 13.78 -71.41
CA LYS A 131 14.15 14.82 -72.16
C LYS A 131 14.03 16.06 -71.27
N ARG A 132 14.60 17.15 -71.79
CA ARG A 132 14.61 18.53 -71.29
C ARG A 132 13.20 19.00 -70.93
N ASN A 133 13.05 19.69 -69.79
CA ASN A 133 12.46 21.04 -69.79
C ASN A 133 12.60 21.77 -68.44
N LYS A 134 12.81 23.09 -68.60
CA LYS A 134 12.67 24.23 -67.69
C LYS A 134 13.74 24.50 -66.62
N ARG A 135 14.28 25.73 -66.77
CA ARG A 135 15.16 26.46 -65.87
C ARG A 135 14.50 26.64 -64.50
N THR A 136 15.20 26.24 -63.46
CA THR A 136 15.18 26.83 -62.11
C THR A 136 16.57 26.61 -61.53
N GLU A 137 17.18 27.68 -61.02
CA GLU A 137 18.54 27.70 -60.48
C GLU A 137 18.73 26.59 -59.43
N THR A 138 19.58 25.61 -59.75
CA THR A 138 19.89 24.49 -58.86
C THR A 138 21.14 24.78 -58.04
N LEU A 139 21.02 24.73 -56.71
CA LEU A 139 22.13 24.69 -55.76
C LEU A 139 23.21 23.69 -56.25
N THR A 140 24.47 24.11 -56.18
CA THR A 140 25.63 23.28 -56.53
C THR A 140 25.67 22.03 -55.65
N ASP A 141 26.26 20.93 -56.15
CA ASP A 141 26.32 19.66 -55.40
C ASP A 141 27.05 19.78 -54.06
N LYS A 142 27.96 20.76 -53.93
CA LYS A 142 28.59 21.15 -52.67
C LYS A 142 27.59 21.72 -51.67
N GLN A 143 26.71 22.63 -52.09
CA GLN A 143 25.67 23.22 -51.24
C GLN A 143 24.63 22.18 -50.80
N LYS A 144 24.31 21.20 -51.66
CA LYS A 144 23.45 20.07 -51.27
C LYS A 144 24.11 19.19 -50.21
N TYR A 145 25.41 18.92 -50.34
CA TYR A 145 26.15 18.12 -49.37
C TYR A 145 26.27 18.83 -48.00
N GLU A 146 26.56 20.13 -48.01
CA GLU A 146 26.60 20.97 -46.80
C GLU A 146 25.23 21.01 -46.09
N ALA A 147 24.13 21.13 -46.84
CA ALA A 147 22.79 21.09 -46.27
C ALA A 147 22.47 19.73 -45.59
N ILE A 148 22.88 18.62 -46.21
CA ILE A 148 22.72 17.26 -45.62
C ILE A 148 23.54 17.12 -44.34
N LEU A 149 24.76 17.68 -44.30
CA LEU A 149 25.59 17.66 -43.10
C LEU A 149 24.95 18.45 -41.96
N GLN A 150 24.47 19.67 -42.24
CA GLN A 150 23.77 20.49 -41.26
C GLN A 150 22.49 19.80 -40.73
N GLU A 151 21.74 19.11 -41.59
CA GLU A 151 20.56 18.35 -41.19
C GLU A 151 20.93 17.18 -40.25
N LYS A 152 22.00 16.44 -40.58
CA LYS A 152 22.51 15.36 -39.73
C LYS A 152 23.01 15.87 -38.39
N ASP A 153 23.78 16.95 -38.37
CA ASP A 153 24.30 17.56 -37.14
C ASP A 153 23.16 18.09 -36.27
N ALA A 154 22.13 18.69 -36.87
CA ALA A 154 20.93 19.10 -36.16
C ALA A 154 20.19 17.90 -35.55
N LYS A 155 20.14 16.77 -36.27
CA LYS A 155 19.51 15.55 -35.77
C LYS A 155 20.29 14.89 -34.63
N ILE A 156 21.62 14.90 -34.70
CA ILE A 156 22.48 14.42 -33.61
C ILE A 156 22.22 15.23 -32.34
N LYS A 157 22.21 16.57 -32.43
CA LYS A 157 21.91 17.44 -31.29
C LYS A 157 20.52 17.21 -30.70
N GLU A 158 19.51 16.92 -31.53
CA GLU A 158 18.16 16.59 -31.07
C GLU A 158 18.16 15.28 -30.25
N LEU A 159 18.84 14.24 -30.75
CA LEU A 159 18.95 12.95 -30.07
C LEU A 159 19.77 13.02 -28.78
N GLU A 160 20.86 13.79 -28.77
CA GLU A 160 21.65 14.06 -27.56
C GLU A 160 20.80 14.72 -26.48
N LEU A 161 19.99 15.72 -26.86
CA LEU A 161 19.11 16.40 -25.92
C LEU A 161 18.03 15.46 -25.38
N GLU A 162 17.43 14.61 -26.20
CA GLU A 162 16.47 13.59 -25.76
C GLU A 162 17.10 12.60 -24.76
N LEU A 163 18.35 12.17 -25.00
CA LEU A 163 19.09 11.31 -24.07
C LEU A 163 19.35 11.99 -22.73
N ILE A 164 19.77 13.26 -22.74
CA ILE A 164 20.00 14.06 -21.52
C ILE A 164 18.70 14.21 -20.73
N ILE A 165 17.61 14.57 -21.41
CA ILE A 165 16.28 14.67 -20.80
C ILE A 165 15.85 13.32 -20.22
N GLY A 166 16.04 12.22 -20.96
CA GLY A 166 15.73 10.87 -20.50
C GLY A 166 16.48 10.50 -19.23
N LYS A 167 17.79 10.78 -19.18
CA LYS A 167 18.64 10.54 -18.00
C LYS A 167 18.21 11.36 -16.78
N LYS A 168 17.89 12.64 -16.96
CA LYS A 168 17.46 13.52 -15.85
C LYS A 168 16.03 13.25 -15.38
N SER A 169 15.12 12.91 -16.29
CA SER A 169 13.71 12.70 -15.97
C SER A 169 13.41 11.33 -15.35
N GLY A 170 14.13 10.29 -15.79
CA GLY A 170 13.89 8.89 -15.41
C GLY A 170 12.53 8.32 -15.86
N ARG A 171 11.73 9.09 -16.62
CA ARG A 171 10.40 8.74 -17.11
C ARG A 171 10.04 9.56 -18.36
N PRO A 172 9.05 9.14 -19.17
CA PRO A 172 8.66 9.88 -20.36
C PRO A 172 8.26 11.34 -20.09
N VAL A 173 8.61 12.25 -21.00
CA VAL A 173 8.30 13.69 -20.90
C VAL A 173 6.80 13.97 -20.79
N SER A 174 5.95 13.10 -21.35
CA SER A 174 4.49 13.16 -21.25
C SER A 174 3.95 13.02 -19.82
N GLU A 175 4.70 12.36 -18.93
CA GLU A 175 4.30 12.15 -17.54
C GLU A 175 4.81 13.25 -16.59
N LEU A 176 5.62 14.18 -17.11
CA LEU A 176 6.20 15.25 -16.32
C LEU A 176 5.23 16.43 -16.21
N SER A 177 5.06 16.94 -14.99
CA SER A 177 4.38 18.22 -14.78
C SER A 177 5.17 19.37 -15.41
N ASN A 178 4.49 20.47 -15.76
CA ASN A 178 5.16 21.67 -16.30
C ASN A 178 6.22 22.24 -15.34
N ARG A 179 6.04 22.09 -14.02
CA ARG A 179 7.04 22.47 -13.03
C ARG A 179 8.30 21.61 -13.13
N GLN A 180 8.16 20.29 -13.24
CA GLN A 180 9.29 19.37 -13.41
C GLN A 180 10.03 19.60 -14.73
N LYS A 181 9.29 19.81 -15.83
CA LYS A 181 9.87 20.20 -17.12
C LYS A 181 10.68 21.49 -17.01
N THR A 182 10.15 22.48 -16.30
CA THR A 182 10.85 23.75 -16.05
C THR A 182 12.14 23.54 -15.25
N GLN A 183 12.11 22.69 -14.22
CA GLN A 183 13.31 22.36 -13.44
C GLN A 183 14.38 21.68 -14.31
N ILE A 184 13.99 20.64 -15.06
CA ILE A 184 14.90 19.93 -15.98
C ILE A 184 15.49 20.89 -17.02
N ALA A 185 14.69 21.80 -17.57
CA ALA A 185 15.20 22.82 -18.49
C ALA A 185 16.22 23.76 -17.84
N CYS A 186 16.04 24.13 -16.56
CA CYS A 186 17.01 24.94 -15.83
C CYS A 186 18.31 24.15 -15.57
N ASP A 187 18.19 22.89 -15.14
CA ASP A 187 19.33 22.02 -14.86
C ASP A 187 20.15 21.75 -16.14
N ILE A 188 19.48 21.46 -17.27
CA ILE A 188 20.16 21.28 -18.57
C ILE A 188 20.83 22.58 -19.00
N ARG A 189 20.21 23.74 -18.78
CA ARG A 189 20.83 25.02 -19.14
C ARG A 189 22.08 25.33 -18.31
N ALA A 190 22.15 24.81 -17.09
CA ALA A 190 23.32 24.95 -16.22
C ALA A 190 24.44 23.98 -16.66
N ASP A 191 24.10 22.72 -16.95
CA ASP A 191 25.06 21.67 -17.28
C ASP A 191 25.51 21.70 -18.76
N HIS A 192 24.65 22.20 -19.65
CA HIS A 192 24.79 22.16 -21.11
C HIS A 192 24.39 23.51 -21.75
N PRO A 193 25.24 24.55 -21.63
CA PRO A 193 24.94 25.89 -22.14
C PRO A 193 24.83 25.96 -23.68
N GLU A 194 25.28 24.94 -24.40
CA GLU A 194 25.19 24.82 -25.85
C GLU A 194 23.75 24.66 -26.37
N PHE A 195 22.81 24.19 -25.54
CA PHE A 195 21.42 24.04 -25.93
C PHE A 195 20.62 25.33 -25.74
N GLN A 196 20.02 25.81 -26.82
CA GLN A 196 19.17 27.00 -26.78
C GLN A 196 17.82 26.68 -26.13
N LEU A 197 17.24 27.65 -25.40
CA LEU A 197 15.91 27.51 -24.78
C LEU A 197 14.83 27.04 -25.76
N LYS A 198 14.90 27.46 -27.04
CA LYS A 198 13.95 27.03 -28.08
C LYS A 198 14.02 25.51 -28.32
N GLN A 199 15.20 24.91 -28.28
CA GLN A 199 15.40 23.47 -28.41
C GLN A 199 14.86 22.74 -27.16
N LEU A 200 15.14 23.27 -25.96
CA LEU A 200 14.63 22.73 -24.70
C LEU A 200 13.10 22.74 -24.64
N PHE A 201 12.46 23.83 -25.09
CA PHE A 201 11.00 23.94 -25.15
C PHE A 201 10.37 22.92 -26.09
N LYS A 202 10.99 22.68 -27.25
CA LYS A 202 10.54 21.67 -28.21
C LYS A 202 10.67 20.27 -27.60
N ALA A 203 11.84 19.93 -27.08
CA ALA A 203 12.13 18.59 -26.54
C ALA A 203 11.31 18.25 -25.28
N LEU A 204 11.06 19.23 -24.41
CA LEU A 204 10.24 19.03 -23.20
C LEU A 204 8.74 19.21 -23.43
N ASN A 205 8.32 19.60 -24.64
CA ASN A 205 6.96 20.04 -24.95
C ASN A 205 6.47 21.05 -23.90
N LEU A 206 7.22 22.15 -23.75
CA LEU A 206 7.01 23.18 -22.74
C LEU A 206 6.85 24.55 -23.41
N ASN A 207 5.72 25.23 -23.16
CA ASN A 207 5.50 26.58 -23.66
C ASN A 207 6.41 27.59 -22.95
N ARG A 208 7.01 28.53 -23.71
CA ARG A 208 7.84 29.62 -23.20
C ARG A 208 7.21 30.39 -22.05
N LYS A 209 5.93 30.78 -22.15
CA LYS A 209 5.24 31.53 -21.07
C LYS A 209 5.17 30.70 -19.79
N THR A 210 4.81 29.43 -19.94
CA THR A 210 4.75 28.45 -18.84
C THR A 210 6.11 28.23 -18.18
N TYR A 211 7.21 28.23 -18.94
CA TYR A 211 8.56 28.13 -18.40
C TYR A 211 8.87 29.30 -17.46
N TYR A 212 8.72 30.54 -17.93
CA TYR A 212 9.02 31.73 -17.12
C TYR A 212 8.08 31.88 -15.91
N ASP A 213 6.79 31.54 -16.06
CA ASP A 213 5.83 31.55 -14.96
C ASP A 213 6.20 30.52 -13.88
N ASN A 214 6.60 29.31 -14.28
CA ASN A 214 7.07 28.29 -13.33
C ASN A 214 8.41 28.67 -12.71
N LEU A 215 9.31 29.32 -13.44
CA LEU A 215 10.60 29.77 -12.93
C LEU A 215 10.42 30.76 -11.77
N LYS A 216 9.50 31.73 -11.93
CA LYS A 216 9.09 32.63 -10.84
C LYS A 216 8.48 31.88 -9.64
N ARG A 217 7.69 30.82 -9.89
CA ARG A 217 7.08 30.01 -8.82
C ARG A 217 8.09 29.12 -8.10
N ILE A 218 9.09 28.60 -8.81
CA ILE A 218 10.18 27.77 -8.25
C ILE A 218 11.09 28.63 -7.38
N ALA A 219 11.38 29.86 -7.82
CA ALA A 219 12.18 30.81 -7.04
C ALA A 219 11.50 31.29 -5.74
N LYS A 220 10.17 31.13 -5.60
CA LYS A 220 9.48 31.46 -4.36
C LYS A 220 9.82 30.44 -3.28
N LYS A 221 10.26 30.94 -2.12
CA LYS A 221 10.43 30.16 -0.89
C LYS A 221 9.14 29.41 -0.56
N ASP A 222 9.26 28.15 -0.15
CA ASP A 222 8.12 27.37 0.30
C ASP A 222 7.53 28.01 1.56
N LYS A 223 6.34 28.61 1.42
CA LYS A 223 5.60 29.25 2.52
C LYS A 223 5.40 28.30 3.72
N TYR A 224 5.35 26.99 3.48
CA TYR A 224 5.07 26.00 4.53
C TYR A 224 6.31 25.23 4.98
N ALA A 225 7.52 25.69 4.67
CA ALA A 225 8.75 24.98 5.05
C ALA A 225 8.81 24.70 6.56
N GLU A 226 8.64 25.72 7.40
CA GLU A 226 8.66 25.60 8.86
C GLU A 226 7.51 24.72 9.38
N VAL A 227 6.31 24.87 8.81
CA VAL A 227 5.15 24.03 9.16
C VAL A 227 5.40 22.57 8.81
N LYS A 228 6.10 22.27 7.71
CA LYS A 228 6.44 20.90 7.31
C LYS A 228 7.43 20.27 8.29
N GLU A 229 8.41 21.01 8.76
CA GLU A 229 9.33 20.52 9.80
C GLU A 229 8.60 20.31 11.13
N LEU A 230 7.71 21.23 11.52
CA LEU A 230 6.85 21.05 12.69
C LEU A 230 5.93 19.83 12.57
N ILE A 231 5.35 19.59 11.38
CA ILE A 231 4.54 18.39 11.12
C ILE A 231 5.39 17.12 11.30
N LYS A 232 6.65 17.10 10.85
CA LYS A 232 7.55 15.94 11.06
C LYS A 232 7.85 15.74 12.54
N ASP A 233 8.20 16.81 13.24
CA ASP A 233 8.47 16.79 14.68
C ASP A 233 7.28 16.22 15.45
N ILE A 234 6.08 16.79 15.26
CA ILE A 234 4.85 16.27 15.86
C ILE A 234 4.62 14.81 15.45
N TYR A 235 4.82 14.46 14.19
CA TYR A 235 4.51 13.11 13.72
C TYR A 235 5.38 12.05 14.40
N TYR A 236 6.69 12.29 14.50
CA TYR A 236 7.64 11.31 15.07
C TYR A 236 7.71 11.36 16.59
N ASN A 237 7.76 12.56 17.18
CA ASN A 237 8.04 12.74 18.61
C ASN A 237 6.75 12.72 19.45
N GLU A 238 5.72 13.47 19.06
CA GLU A 238 4.44 13.47 19.78
C GLU A 238 3.52 12.34 19.34
N GLY A 239 3.39 12.12 18.03
CA GLY A 239 2.44 11.18 17.45
C GLY A 239 2.97 9.75 17.38
N GLN A 240 4.25 9.51 17.68
CA GLN A 240 4.93 8.20 17.56
C GLN A 240 4.68 7.49 16.22
N GLY A 241 4.56 8.26 15.13
CA GLY A 241 4.25 7.78 13.79
C GLY A 241 2.81 7.26 13.60
N THR A 242 1.89 7.58 14.50
CA THR A 242 0.49 7.12 14.46
C THR A 242 -0.49 8.16 13.91
N TYR A 243 -0.10 9.44 13.92
CA TYR A 243 -1.01 10.53 13.58
C TYR A 243 -1.36 10.57 12.09
N GLY A 244 -2.66 10.54 11.81
CA GLY A 244 -3.20 11.01 10.54
C GLY A 244 -3.32 12.54 10.51
N TYR A 245 -3.81 13.07 9.39
CA TYR A 245 -3.97 14.53 9.21
C TYR A 245 -4.94 15.20 10.19
N ARG A 246 -5.91 14.46 10.75
CA ARG A 246 -6.90 14.97 11.73
C ARG A 246 -6.29 15.22 13.12
N PRO A 247 -5.67 14.23 13.80
CA PRO A 247 -4.96 14.49 15.05
C PRO A 247 -3.76 15.44 14.86
N MET A 248 -3.10 15.41 13.69
CA MET A 248 -2.06 16.38 13.33
C MET A 248 -2.61 17.82 13.27
N TRP A 249 -3.80 18.02 12.69
CA TRP A 249 -4.44 19.33 12.63
C TRP A 249 -4.75 19.89 14.03
N ALA A 250 -5.23 19.06 14.95
CA ALA A 250 -5.46 19.46 16.34
C ALA A 250 -4.14 19.79 17.06
N ALA A 251 -3.09 18.97 16.87
CA ALA A 251 -1.76 19.23 17.43
C ALA A 251 -1.14 20.54 16.94
N LEU A 252 -1.26 20.84 15.64
CA LEU A 252 -0.82 22.12 15.08
C LEU A 252 -1.57 23.30 15.68
N ARG A 253 -2.88 23.16 15.90
CA ARG A 253 -3.71 24.20 16.51
C ARG A 253 -3.28 24.50 17.95
N ASP A 254 -2.96 23.47 18.74
CA ASP A 254 -2.45 23.64 20.10
C ASP A 254 -1.12 24.42 20.12
N LYS A 255 -0.31 24.31 19.05
CA LYS A 255 0.93 25.09 18.86
C LYS A 255 0.70 26.44 18.14
N GLY A 256 -0.54 26.91 18.06
CA GLY A 256 -0.88 28.20 17.45
C GLY A 256 -0.95 28.22 15.91
N VAL A 257 -0.71 27.09 15.23
CA VAL A 257 -0.73 27.01 13.77
C VAL A 257 -2.16 26.74 13.27
N LYS A 258 -2.83 27.79 12.84
CA LYS A 258 -4.21 27.74 12.32
C LYS A 258 -4.22 27.48 10.82
N LEU A 259 -4.34 26.21 10.43
CA LEU A 259 -4.52 25.80 9.03
C LEU A 259 -5.84 25.05 8.83
N ALA A 260 -6.37 25.13 7.61
CA ALA A 260 -7.47 24.24 7.20
C ALA A 260 -6.99 22.78 7.23
N MET A 261 -7.86 21.87 7.64
CA MET A 261 -7.53 20.46 7.79
C MET A 261 -7.06 19.81 6.47
N GLU A 262 -7.62 20.24 5.34
CA GLU A 262 -7.19 19.78 4.00
C GLU A 262 -5.79 20.30 3.63
N THR A 263 -5.40 21.48 4.12
CA THR A 263 -4.03 21.98 3.94
C THR A 263 -3.04 21.09 4.69
N VAL A 264 -3.34 20.70 5.94
CA VAL A 264 -2.51 19.76 6.71
C VAL A 264 -2.38 18.43 5.96
N ARG A 265 -3.48 17.89 5.42
CA ARG A 265 -3.48 16.66 4.61
C ARG A 265 -2.58 16.78 3.38
N LYS A 266 -2.67 17.89 2.63
CA LYS A 266 -1.82 18.17 1.47
C LYS A 266 -0.34 18.27 1.85
N LEU A 267 -0.03 18.95 2.96
CA LEU A 267 1.33 19.10 3.46
C LEU A 267 1.92 17.74 3.85
N MET A 268 1.23 16.94 4.67
CA MET A 268 1.68 15.59 5.05
C MET A 268 1.96 14.71 3.83
N ARG A 269 1.05 14.70 2.85
CA ARG A 269 1.26 13.97 1.58
C ARG A 269 2.49 14.46 0.83
N SER A 270 2.73 15.77 0.79
CA SER A 270 3.86 16.36 0.07
C SER A 270 5.22 15.98 0.67
N ILE A 271 5.27 15.64 1.97
CA ILE A 271 6.47 15.18 2.67
C ILE A 271 6.47 13.65 2.91
N GLY A 272 5.56 12.92 2.27
CA GLY A 272 5.53 11.45 2.30
C GLY A 272 5.01 10.83 3.61
N LEU A 273 4.41 11.62 4.51
CA LEU A 273 3.88 11.10 5.77
C LEU A 273 2.50 10.47 5.57
N LYS A 274 2.37 9.20 5.95
CA LYS A 274 1.14 8.40 5.90
C LYS A 274 1.09 7.45 7.09
N THR A 275 -0.09 7.28 7.69
CA THR A 275 -0.31 6.30 8.75
C THR A 275 -0.47 4.91 8.15
N GLU A 276 0.43 3.97 8.50
CA GLU A 276 0.41 2.59 7.96
C GLU A 276 -0.23 1.57 8.92
N LEU A 277 -0.78 2.02 10.05
CA LEU A 277 -1.24 1.15 11.14
C LEU A 277 -2.47 0.29 10.78
N TYR A 278 -3.23 0.61 9.73
CA TYR A 278 -4.45 -0.11 9.37
C TYR A 278 -4.15 -1.37 8.55
N HIS A 279 -3.74 -2.45 9.21
CA HIS A 279 -3.73 -3.79 8.62
C HIS A 279 -4.93 -4.62 9.10
N LYS A 280 -5.65 -5.24 8.13
CA LYS A 280 -6.72 -6.21 8.36
C LYS A 280 -6.14 -7.52 8.90
N ARG A 281 -6.09 -7.72 10.21
CA ARG A 281 -6.02 -9.06 10.81
C ARG A 281 -6.88 -9.11 12.06
N THR A 282 -7.95 -9.89 12.00
CA THR A 282 -8.76 -10.30 13.15
C THR A 282 -8.44 -11.76 13.42
N ALA A 283 -7.75 -12.03 14.53
CA ALA A 283 -7.73 -13.37 15.10
C ALA A 283 -8.91 -13.48 16.08
N LYS A 284 -9.62 -14.61 16.05
CA LYS A 284 -10.66 -14.93 17.03
C LYS A 284 -9.99 -15.58 18.24
N TYR A 285 -10.09 -14.95 19.41
CA TYR A 285 -9.69 -15.51 20.70
C TYR A 285 -10.95 -15.80 21.52
N SER A 286 -10.92 -16.86 22.33
CA SER A 286 -11.99 -17.24 23.24
C SER A 286 -11.35 -17.77 24.54
N SER A 287 -11.55 -17.05 25.65
CA SER A 287 -11.01 -17.33 26.99
C SER A 287 -11.82 -18.39 27.79
N TYR A 288 -12.91 -18.92 27.24
CA TYR A 288 -13.90 -19.69 28.00
C TYR A 288 -13.43 -21.07 28.53
N LYS A 289 -13.59 -21.30 29.84
CA LYS A 289 -13.35 -22.59 30.55
C LYS A 289 -14.42 -22.95 31.60
N GLY A 290 -15.71 -22.71 31.31
CA GLY A 290 -16.82 -23.17 32.17
C GLY A 290 -17.13 -22.27 33.38
N THR A 291 -18.28 -22.51 34.03
CA THR A 291 -18.77 -21.71 35.17
C THR A 291 -18.10 -22.16 36.47
N VAL A 292 -17.28 -21.30 37.07
CA VAL A 292 -16.62 -21.54 38.36
C VAL A 292 -16.78 -20.27 39.19
N GLY A 293 -17.96 -20.08 39.80
CA GLY A 293 -18.26 -18.91 40.65
C GLY A 293 -19.64 -18.30 40.41
N LYS A 294 -19.88 -17.13 41.02
CA LYS A 294 -21.15 -16.38 40.91
C LYS A 294 -21.06 -15.39 39.74
N VAL A 295 -22.04 -15.46 38.83
CA VAL A 295 -22.17 -14.52 37.70
C VAL A 295 -23.02 -13.33 38.15
N ALA A 296 -22.58 -12.10 37.83
CA ALA A 296 -23.29 -10.85 38.02
C ALA A 296 -24.10 -10.49 36.77
N ASP A 297 -25.12 -9.66 36.93
CA ASP A 297 -25.99 -9.26 35.83
C ASP A 297 -25.27 -8.32 34.84
N ASN A 298 -25.67 -8.40 33.56
CA ASN A 298 -25.22 -7.45 32.54
C ASN A 298 -26.01 -6.15 32.70
N ILE A 299 -25.42 -5.17 33.38
CA ILE A 299 -26.01 -3.86 33.69
C ILE A 299 -25.93 -2.95 32.46
N LEU A 300 -24.87 -3.04 31.66
CA LEU A 300 -24.66 -2.16 30.50
C LEU A 300 -25.60 -2.46 29.33
N GLN A 301 -25.94 -3.73 29.09
CA GLN A 301 -26.84 -4.16 28.01
C GLN A 301 -26.53 -3.56 26.62
N GLN A 302 -25.25 -3.25 26.34
CA GLN A 302 -24.75 -2.59 25.12
C GLN A 302 -25.11 -1.10 24.95
N HIS A 303 -25.54 -0.44 26.02
CA HIS A 303 -25.58 1.02 26.11
C HIS A 303 -24.16 1.53 26.44
N PHE A 304 -23.50 2.14 25.45
CA PHE A 304 -22.11 2.64 25.53
C PHE A 304 -22.06 4.16 25.25
N ASP A 305 -22.86 4.88 26.00
CA ASP A 305 -23.17 6.30 25.86
C ASP A 305 -22.85 7.08 27.13
N GLU A 306 -22.02 6.53 28.03
CA GLU A 306 -21.56 7.25 29.21
C GLU A 306 -20.66 8.43 28.81
N GLU A 307 -21.02 9.62 29.29
CA GLU A 307 -20.30 10.87 29.01
C GLU A 307 -19.56 11.38 30.25
N ARG A 308 -19.89 10.86 31.45
CA ARG A 308 -19.26 11.24 32.71
C ARG A 308 -18.09 10.29 33.04
N PRO A 309 -16.87 10.81 33.21
CA PRO A 309 -15.75 10.01 33.70
C PRO A 309 -16.03 9.39 35.07
N TYR A 310 -15.41 8.24 35.32
CA TYR A 310 -15.48 7.47 36.57
C TYR A 310 -16.86 6.88 36.90
N HIS A 311 -17.70 6.69 35.89
CA HIS A 311 -19.01 6.04 36.03
C HIS A 311 -19.04 4.60 35.51
N VAL A 312 -18.45 4.36 34.33
CA VAL A 312 -18.39 3.04 33.71
C VAL A 312 -16.96 2.74 33.30
N LEU A 313 -16.43 1.63 33.80
CA LEU A 313 -15.09 1.13 33.53
C LEU A 313 -15.17 -0.21 32.82
N HIS A 314 -14.25 -0.45 31.89
CA HIS A 314 -14.10 -1.69 31.16
C HIS A 314 -12.77 -2.35 31.47
N THR A 315 -12.78 -3.66 31.68
CA THR A 315 -11.57 -4.48 31.84
C THR A 315 -11.67 -5.78 31.05
N ASP A 316 -10.51 -6.29 30.64
CA ASP A 316 -10.35 -7.65 30.10
C ASP A 316 -8.89 -8.10 30.30
N ILE A 317 -8.61 -9.40 30.18
CA ILE A 317 -7.25 -9.92 30.12
C ILE A 317 -6.85 -10.14 28.67
N THR A 318 -5.80 -9.48 28.23
CA THR A 318 -5.28 -9.63 26.87
C THR A 318 -3.85 -10.19 26.86
N GLU A 319 -3.54 -11.04 25.88
CA GLU A 319 -2.21 -11.66 25.77
C GLU A 319 -1.31 -10.96 24.74
N TYR A 320 0.00 -10.94 25.04
CA TYR A 320 1.09 -10.57 24.16
C TYR A 320 2.18 -11.66 24.18
N ILE A 321 2.81 -11.93 23.04
CA ILE A 321 3.86 -12.96 22.93
C ILE A 321 5.21 -12.24 22.81
N LEU A 322 6.09 -12.47 23.79
CA LEU A 322 7.47 -11.99 23.77
C LEU A 322 8.26 -12.66 22.65
N THR A 323 9.40 -12.09 22.27
CA THR A 323 10.25 -12.66 21.19
C THR A 323 10.73 -14.07 21.49
N ASN A 324 10.84 -14.44 22.76
CA ASN A 324 11.25 -15.76 23.22
C ASN A 324 10.08 -16.77 23.27
N GLY A 325 8.89 -16.39 22.81
CA GLY A 325 7.69 -17.24 22.77
C GLY A 325 6.89 -17.29 24.08
N LYS A 326 7.37 -16.68 25.17
CA LYS A 326 6.61 -16.61 26.43
C LYS A 326 5.42 -15.64 26.28
N LYS A 327 4.30 -16.00 26.90
CA LYS A 327 3.11 -15.14 26.96
C LYS A 327 3.19 -14.20 28.15
N VAL A 328 2.82 -12.94 27.92
CA VAL A 328 2.53 -11.95 28.95
C VAL A 328 1.04 -11.62 28.87
N TYR A 329 0.38 -11.72 30.01
CA TYR A 329 -1.03 -11.37 30.20
C TYR A 329 -1.10 -9.96 30.79
N ILE A 330 -1.98 -9.14 30.24
CA ILE A 330 -2.10 -7.71 30.53
C ILE A 330 -3.56 -7.45 30.92
N SER A 331 -3.77 -6.79 32.06
CA SER A 331 -5.10 -6.46 32.59
C SER A 331 -5.24 -4.93 32.73
N PRO A 332 -5.70 -4.25 31.67
CA PRO A 332 -5.99 -2.82 31.69
C PRO A 332 -7.43 -2.51 32.16
N VAL A 333 -7.60 -1.35 32.81
CA VAL A 333 -8.90 -0.74 33.09
C VAL A 333 -9.04 0.55 32.30
N VAL A 334 -10.17 0.69 31.61
CA VAL A 334 -10.46 1.83 30.73
C VAL A 334 -11.74 2.50 31.17
N ASP A 335 -11.71 3.81 31.33
CA ASP A 335 -12.91 4.62 31.52
C ASP A 335 -13.68 4.79 30.19
N GLU A 336 -15.00 4.53 30.18
CA GLU A 336 -15.81 4.55 28.96
C GLU A 336 -15.89 5.95 28.33
N ALA A 337 -16.15 6.96 29.14
CA ALA A 337 -16.39 8.34 28.71
C ALA A 337 -15.12 9.01 28.19
N SER A 338 -14.06 9.00 29.01
CA SER A 338 -12.79 9.66 28.71
C SER A 338 -11.85 8.83 27.86
N LEU A 339 -12.08 7.52 27.77
CA LEU A 339 -11.16 6.53 27.20
C LEU A 339 -9.83 6.42 27.95
N GLU A 340 -9.70 7.04 29.14
CA GLU A 340 -8.47 7.00 29.92
C GLU A 340 -8.17 5.57 30.37
N ILE A 341 -6.92 5.13 30.20
CA ILE A 341 -6.45 3.88 30.79
C ILE A 341 -6.05 4.20 32.23
N LEU A 342 -6.87 3.79 33.20
CA LEU A 342 -6.70 4.14 34.61
C LEU A 342 -5.69 3.23 35.32
N ALA A 343 -5.71 1.94 35.02
CA ALA A 343 -4.81 0.94 35.59
C ALA A 343 -4.36 -0.05 34.53
N CYS A 344 -3.19 -0.69 34.70
CA CYS A 344 -2.72 -1.73 33.80
C CYS A 344 -1.59 -2.55 34.41
N THR A 345 -1.91 -3.78 34.83
CA THR A 345 -0.91 -4.74 35.29
C THR A 345 -0.53 -5.73 34.20
N ALA A 346 0.66 -6.31 34.32
CA ALA A 346 1.12 -7.38 33.44
C ALA A 346 1.88 -8.46 34.21
N SER A 347 1.66 -9.73 33.85
CA SER A 347 2.27 -10.91 34.46
C SER A 347 2.48 -12.03 33.43
N TYR A 348 3.29 -13.04 33.76
CA TYR A 348 3.42 -14.27 32.97
C TYR A 348 2.21 -15.21 33.13
N SER A 349 1.33 -14.98 34.10
CA SER A 349 0.18 -15.83 34.39
C SER A 349 -1.11 -15.00 34.51
N PRO A 350 -2.24 -15.46 33.93
CA PRO A 350 -3.53 -14.80 34.06
C PRO A 350 -4.23 -15.31 35.33
N ASN A 351 -3.63 -15.06 36.49
CA ASN A 351 -4.16 -15.49 37.79
C ASN A 351 -4.98 -14.36 38.45
N THR A 352 -5.60 -14.65 39.59
CA THR A 352 -6.36 -13.66 40.35
C THR A 352 -5.47 -12.52 40.86
N ASP A 353 -4.20 -12.79 41.21
CA ASP A 353 -3.26 -11.76 41.67
C ASP A 353 -3.04 -10.66 40.62
N LEU A 354 -3.06 -11.00 39.32
CA LEU A 354 -2.97 -10.03 38.23
C LEU A 354 -4.10 -9.00 38.29
N VAL A 355 -5.35 -9.46 38.47
CA VAL A 355 -6.53 -8.58 38.50
C VAL A 355 -6.66 -7.85 39.84
N LEU A 356 -6.23 -8.45 40.95
CA LEU A 356 -6.19 -7.78 42.26
C LEU A 356 -5.17 -6.64 42.28
N GLY A 357 -3.96 -6.87 41.78
CA GLY A 357 -2.96 -5.79 41.67
C GLY A 357 -3.41 -4.68 40.72
N MET A 358 -4.25 -4.99 39.72
CA MET A 358 -4.87 -3.98 38.86
C MET A 358 -5.90 -3.14 39.62
N LEU A 359 -6.69 -3.75 40.51
CA LEU A 359 -7.62 -3.02 41.38
C LEU A 359 -6.86 -2.12 42.37
N ASP A 360 -5.73 -2.58 42.89
CA ASP A 360 -4.87 -1.76 43.76
C ASP A 360 -4.32 -0.52 43.02
N GLU A 361 -3.88 -0.67 41.76
CA GLU A 361 -3.49 0.48 40.94
C GLU A 361 -4.68 1.40 40.65
N LEU A 362 -5.85 0.84 40.34
CA LEU A 362 -7.07 1.58 40.04
C LEU A 362 -7.54 2.43 41.23
N GLU A 363 -7.50 1.90 42.45
CA GLU A 363 -7.89 2.60 43.68
C GLU A 363 -7.14 3.92 43.83
N THR A 364 -5.84 3.96 43.47
CA THR A 364 -5.03 5.19 43.52
C THR A 364 -5.43 6.27 42.52
N LYS A 365 -6.25 5.94 41.52
CA LYS A 365 -6.68 6.82 40.43
C LYS A 365 -8.14 7.25 40.54
N LEU A 366 -8.94 6.51 41.30
CA LEU A 366 -10.34 6.83 41.48
C LEU A 366 -10.49 7.99 42.47
N PRO A 367 -11.30 9.02 42.14
CA PRO A 367 -11.71 9.99 43.12
C PRO A 367 -12.50 9.32 44.26
N ALA A 368 -12.33 9.81 45.49
CA ALA A 368 -12.97 9.22 46.67
C ALA A 368 -14.52 9.18 46.63
N TYR A 369 -15.14 10.02 45.79
CA TYR A 369 -16.60 10.06 45.60
C TYR A 369 -17.11 9.12 44.50
N SER A 370 -16.22 8.48 43.74
CA SER A 370 -16.61 7.69 42.57
C SER A 370 -16.88 6.24 42.96
N HIS A 371 -18.01 5.72 42.50
CA HIS A 371 -18.43 4.33 42.67
C HIS A 371 -18.80 3.71 41.30
N PRO A 372 -17.83 3.58 40.38
CA PRO A 372 -18.13 3.14 39.03
C PRO A 372 -18.66 1.71 38.96
N VAL A 373 -19.40 1.45 37.89
CA VAL A 373 -19.62 0.09 37.40
C VAL A 373 -18.35 -0.38 36.71
N ILE A 374 -17.82 -1.54 37.09
CA ILE A 374 -16.73 -2.20 36.37
C ILE A 374 -17.27 -3.38 35.58
N HIS A 375 -17.11 -3.34 34.26
CA HIS A 375 -17.61 -4.33 33.32
C HIS A 375 -16.49 -5.22 32.79
N SER A 376 -16.66 -6.54 32.93
CA SER A 376 -15.71 -7.55 32.46
C SER A 376 -16.39 -8.67 31.68
N ASP A 377 -15.61 -9.57 31.08
CA ASP A 377 -16.13 -10.85 30.63
C ASP A 377 -16.44 -11.78 31.81
N GLN A 378 -17.01 -12.96 31.52
CA GLN A 378 -17.24 -14.01 32.51
C GLN A 378 -15.98 -14.86 32.77
N GLY A 379 -14.78 -14.27 32.72
CA GLY A 379 -13.53 -14.95 33.06
C GLY A 379 -13.50 -15.46 34.50
N ILE A 380 -12.79 -16.55 34.75
CA ILE A 380 -12.71 -17.17 36.09
C ILE A 380 -12.12 -16.23 37.15
N GLN A 381 -11.23 -15.33 36.73
CA GLN A 381 -10.59 -14.34 37.60
C GLN A 381 -11.63 -13.36 38.15
N TYR A 382 -12.54 -12.89 37.30
CA TYR A 382 -13.61 -11.94 37.64
C TYR A 382 -14.75 -12.60 38.44
N GLN A 383 -14.92 -13.91 38.36
CA GLN A 383 -15.89 -14.68 39.18
C GLN A 383 -15.35 -15.06 40.57
N SER A 384 -14.08 -14.79 40.85
CA SER A 384 -13.44 -15.23 42.11
C SER A 384 -13.96 -14.45 43.32
N LYS A 385 -14.06 -15.12 44.47
CA LYS A 385 -14.50 -14.48 45.73
C LYS A 385 -13.59 -13.33 46.15
N ALA A 386 -12.28 -13.48 45.96
CA ALA A 386 -11.30 -12.44 46.30
C ALA A 386 -11.50 -11.18 45.46
N TYR A 387 -11.78 -11.33 44.16
CA TYR A 387 -12.08 -10.19 43.29
C TYR A 387 -13.39 -9.51 43.70
N GLN A 388 -14.46 -10.27 43.96
CA GLN A 388 -15.75 -9.73 44.41
C GLN A 388 -15.64 -8.98 45.74
N ALA A 389 -14.92 -9.55 46.72
CA ALA A 389 -14.67 -8.88 48.00
C ALA A 389 -13.90 -7.57 47.81
N ARG A 390 -12.86 -7.57 46.96
CA ARG A 390 -12.09 -6.35 46.70
C ARG A 390 -12.92 -5.27 45.99
N LEU A 391 -13.83 -5.65 45.09
CA LEU A 391 -14.77 -4.69 44.48
C LEU A 391 -15.71 -4.08 45.52
N GLU A 392 -16.24 -4.90 46.44
CA GLU A 392 -17.11 -4.45 47.52
C GLU A 392 -16.38 -3.47 48.45
N ASP A 393 -15.13 -3.78 48.84
CA ASP A 393 -14.28 -2.90 49.65
C ASP A 393 -14.04 -1.54 49.00
N MET A 394 -13.91 -1.50 47.66
CA MET A 394 -13.74 -0.28 46.88
C MET A 394 -15.07 0.44 46.57
N GLY A 395 -16.22 -0.15 46.92
CA GLY A 395 -17.54 0.36 46.55
C GLY A 395 -17.81 0.33 45.04
N LEU A 396 -17.22 -0.61 44.30
CA LEU A 396 -17.42 -0.79 42.87
C LEU A 396 -18.56 -1.76 42.57
N VAL A 397 -19.37 -1.43 41.56
CA VAL A 397 -20.47 -2.30 41.13
C VAL A 397 -19.99 -3.22 40.01
N GLN A 398 -19.99 -4.54 40.26
CA GLN A 398 -19.60 -5.50 39.23
C GLN A 398 -20.69 -5.64 38.16
N SER A 399 -20.29 -5.59 36.89
CA SER A 399 -21.11 -6.03 35.76
C SER A 399 -20.34 -7.04 34.90
N MET A 400 -21.02 -8.05 34.36
CA MET A 400 -20.39 -9.03 33.47
C MET A 400 -21.18 -9.23 32.19
N SER A 401 -20.47 -9.38 31.05
CA SER A 401 -21.07 -9.63 29.75
C SER A 401 -21.86 -10.95 29.70
N ARG A 402 -22.75 -11.08 28.71
CA ARG A 402 -23.40 -12.36 28.45
C ARG A 402 -22.39 -13.36 27.90
N LYS A 403 -22.56 -14.63 28.26
CA LYS A 403 -21.71 -15.73 27.82
C LYS A 403 -21.51 -15.72 26.29
N GLY A 404 -20.25 -15.65 25.85
CA GLY A 404 -19.89 -15.73 24.44
C GLY A 404 -20.21 -14.48 23.61
N ASN A 405 -20.52 -13.34 24.23
CA ASN A 405 -20.87 -12.11 23.54
C ASN A 405 -19.79 -11.02 23.71
N CYS A 406 -18.82 -10.96 22.78
CA CYS A 406 -17.77 -9.94 22.78
C CYS A 406 -18.30 -8.51 22.57
N TYR A 407 -19.50 -8.35 22.00
CA TYR A 407 -20.09 -7.03 21.78
C TYR A 407 -20.41 -6.27 23.08
N ASP A 408 -20.59 -7.00 24.19
CA ASP A 408 -20.92 -6.41 25.49
C ASP A 408 -19.72 -5.67 26.12
N ASN A 409 -18.47 -5.87 25.63
CA ASN A 409 -17.27 -5.15 26.08
C ASN A 409 -16.58 -4.35 24.95
N ALA A 410 -17.33 -3.93 23.94
CA ALA A 410 -16.78 -3.28 22.74
C ALA A 410 -15.91 -2.03 23.01
N PRO A 411 -16.19 -1.16 24.01
CA PRO A 411 -15.31 -0.03 24.33
C PRO A 411 -13.91 -0.47 24.78
N GLY A 412 -13.84 -1.41 25.73
CA GLY A 412 -12.58 -1.99 26.21
C GLY A 412 -11.80 -2.66 25.09
N GLU A 413 -12.44 -3.55 24.32
CA GLU A 413 -11.81 -4.23 23.18
C GLU A 413 -11.21 -3.26 22.16
N THR A 414 -11.88 -2.13 21.92
CA THR A 414 -11.38 -1.10 21.01
C THR A 414 -10.05 -0.52 21.50
N ILE A 415 -9.94 -0.19 22.79
CA ILE A 415 -8.71 0.36 23.37
C ILE A 415 -7.61 -0.69 23.42
N PHE A 416 -7.91 -1.96 23.74
CA PHE A 416 -6.91 -3.02 23.78
C PHE A 416 -6.32 -3.29 22.38
N ASN A 417 -7.16 -3.26 21.36
CA ASN A 417 -6.72 -3.36 19.97
C ASN A 417 -5.85 -2.16 19.55
N LEU A 418 -6.16 -0.95 20.03
CA LEU A 418 -5.33 0.23 19.81
C LEU A 418 -3.96 0.07 20.47
N MET A 419 -3.90 -0.35 21.73
CA MET A 419 -2.66 -0.60 22.47
C MET A 419 -1.75 -1.58 21.72
N LYS A 420 -2.31 -2.71 21.29
CA LYS A 420 -1.58 -3.70 20.50
C LYS A 420 -1.04 -3.10 19.21
N ARG A 421 -1.86 -2.39 18.45
CA ARG A 421 -1.51 -1.86 17.14
C ARG A 421 -0.51 -0.69 17.20
N GLU A 422 -0.72 0.23 18.12
CA GLU A 422 0.06 1.47 18.22
C GLU A 422 1.38 1.27 18.94
N LYS A 423 1.48 0.26 19.82
CA LYS A 423 2.69 -0.06 20.57
C LYS A 423 3.16 -1.50 20.43
N LEU A 424 2.43 -2.47 21.01
CA LEU A 424 2.99 -3.81 21.26
C LEU A 424 3.43 -4.55 19.98
N ASN A 425 2.69 -4.38 18.88
CA ASN A 425 3.00 -4.99 17.59
C ASN A 425 4.18 -4.32 16.85
N ARG A 426 4.67 -3.18 17.37
CA ARG A 426 5.74 -2.37 16.76
C ARG A 426 7.06 -2.45 17.52
N VAL A 427 7.05 -3.10 18.69
CA VAL A 427 8.23 -3.32 19.52
C VAL A 427 8.52 -4.80 19.65
N ARG A 428 9.78 -5.14 19.85
CA ARG A 428 10.21 -6.49 20.21
C ARG A 428 10.55 -6.46 21.70
N LEU A 429 9.80 -7.20 22.49
CA LEU A 429 9.98 -7.27 23.94
C LEU A 429 10.50 -8.66 24.31
N HIS A 430 11.49 -8.69 25.19
CA HIS A 430 12.26 -9.87 25.57
C HIS A 430 11.91 -10.38 26.97
N SER A 431 11.40 -9.51 27.85
CA SER A 431 11.05 -9.84 29.23
C SER A 431 9.73 -9.19 29.69
N LEU A 432 9.26 -9.58 30.87
CA LEU A 432 8.08 -9.00 31.51
C LEU A 432 8.34 -7.55 31.92
N GLU A 433 9.53 -7.26 32.43
CA GLU A 433 9.94 -5.93 32.88
C GLU A 433 9.95 -4.94 31.69
N GLU A 434 10.47 -5.37 30.54
CA GLU A 434 10.38 -4.58 29.30
C GLU A 434 8.93 -4.33 28.88
N ALA A 435 8.06 -5.35 29.01
CA ALA A 435 6.64 -5.21 28.69
C ALA A 435 5.93 -4.22 29.63
N GLN A 436 6.17 -4.32 30.94
CA GLN A 436 5.63 -3.38 31.94
C GLN A 436 6.11 -1.95 31.66
N GLN A 437 7.40 -1.75 31.37
CA GLN A 437 7.93 -0.42 31.04
C GLN A 437 7.35 0.12 29.72
N ALA A 438 7.18 -0.73 28.72
CA ALA A 438 6.57 -0.35 27.45
C ALA A 438 5.10 0.06 27.61
N LEU A 439 4.35 -0.66 28.46
CA LEU A 439 2.97 -0.34 28.82
C LEU A 439 2.88 0.97 29.58
N LYS A 440 3.70 1.18 30.61
CA LYS A 440 3.76 2.45 31.37
C LYS A 440 3.98 3.65 30.47
N ASN A 441 4.98 3.55 29.57
CA ASN A 441 5.28 4.61 28.61
C ASN A 441 4.12 4.83 27.61
N TYR A 442 3.47 3.75 27.18
CA TYR A 442 2.32 3.83 26.28
C TYR A 442 1.11 4.48 26.95
N ILE A 443 0.78 4.10 28.18
CA ILE A 443 -0.37 4.63 28.92
C ILE A 443 -0.21 6.12 29.15
N TYR A 444 0.98 6.55 29.59
CA TYR A 444 1.27 7.98 29.72
C TYR A 444 1.04 8.72 28.40
N TRP A 445 1.61 8.19 27.30
CA TRP A 445 1.43 8.77 25.97
C TRP A 445 -0.03 8.76 25.51
N PHE A 446 -0.76 7.66 25.73
CA PHE A 446 -2.15 7.50 25.33
C PHE A 446 -3.05 8.50 26.06
N ASN A 447 -2.90 8.62 27.37
CA ASN A 447 -3.73 9.46 28.22
C ASN A 447 -3.43 10.95 28.04
N ASN A 448 -2.16 11.32 27.82
CA ASN A 448 -1.71 12.73 27.89
C ASN A 448 -1.34 13.35 26.53
N ILE A 449 -1.05 12.55 25.51
CA ILE A 449 -0.51 13.05 24.23
C ILE A 449 -1.38 12.60 23.05
N ARG A 450 -1.83 11.34 23.03
CA ARG A 450 -2.59 10.78 21.91
C ARG A 450 -3.97 11.44 21.79
N ARG A 451 -4.25 11.99 20.61
CA ARG A 451 -5.53 12.65 20.29
C ARG A 451 -6.53 11.64 19.73
N SER A 452 -7.77 11.68 20.24
CA SER A 452 -8.83 10.74 19.84
C SER A 452 -9.96 11.44 19.09
N ASN A 453 -10.44 10.87 17.98
CA ASN A 453 -11.61 11.40 17.26
C ASN A 453 -12.89 11.38 18.13
N LYS A 454 -13.06 10.34 18.96
CA LYS A 454 -14.21 10.24 19.89
C LYS A 454 -14.25 11.42 20.87
N LEU A 455 -13.08 11.98 21.19
CA LEU A 455 -12.94 13.09 22.14
C LEU A 455 -12.77 14.44 21.42
N ASN A 456 -13.27 14.58 20.18
CA ASN A 456 -13.09 15.79 19.36
C ASN A 456 -11.62 16.22 19.20
N TYR A 457 -10.73 15.24 19.08
CA TYR A 457 -9.28 15.39 18.94
C TYR A 457 -8.56 16.00 20.16
N THR A 458 -9.14 15.90 21.36
CA THR A 458 -8.42 16.08 22.63
C THR A 458 -7.80 14.76 23.09
N THR A 459 -7.03 14.83 24.17
CA THR A 459 -6.47 13.66 24.87
C THR A 459 -7.47 13.17 25.94
N PRO A 460 -7.41 11.89 26.36
CA PRO A 460 -8.24 11.34 27.42
C PRO A 460 -8.28 12.20 28.69
N VAL A 461 -7.11 12.56 29.21
CA VAL A 461 -6.99 13.39 30.42
C VAL A 461 -7.61 14.78 30.23
N LYS A 462 -7.34 15.45 29.10
CA LYS A 462 -7.95 16.77 28.82
C LYS A 462 -9.47 16.69 28.68
N TYR A 463 -9.99 15.59 28.12
CA TYR A 463 -11.43 15.38 28.05
C TYR A 463 -12.02 15.23 29.45
N ARG A 464 -11.43 14.33 30.26
CA ARG A 464 -11.83 14.10 31.64
C ARG A 464 -11.84 15.42 32.42
N ASP A 465 -10.72 16.14 32.45
CA ASP A 465 -10.58 17.38 33.22
C ASP A 465 -11.62 18.43 32.81
N ARG A 466 -11.92 18.53 31.51
CA ARG A 466 -12.96 19.44 31.00
C ARG A 466 -14.37 19.04 31.46
N VAL A 467 -14.72 17.76 31.36
CA VAL A 467 -16.04 17.28 31.78
C VAL A 467 -16.19 17.42 33.29
N MET A 468 -15.18 17.01 34.05
CA MET A 468 -15.18 17.10 35.51
C MET A 468 -15.18 18.54 36.02
N ALA A 469 -14.70 19.52 35.25
CA ALA A 469 -14.81 20.94 35.60
C ALA A 469 -16.21 21.53 35.37
N THR A 470 -17.09 20.81 34.66
CA THR A 470 -18.45 21.24 34.32
C THR A 470 -19.51 20.61 35.25
N ILE A 471 -19.08 19.67 36.10
CA ILE A 471 -19.90 18.90 37.04
C ILE A 471 -19.52 19.33 38.45
#